data_AF-A0A1Y5SQS8-F1
#
_entry.id   AF-A0A1Y5SQS8-F1
#
_cell.length_a   1.000
_cell.length_b   1.000
_cell.length_c   1.000
_cell.angle_alpha   90.00
_cell.angle_beta   90.00
_cell.angle_gamma   90.00
#
_symmetry.space_group_name_H-M   'P 1'
#
loop_
_entity.id
_entity.type
_entity.pdbx_description
1 polymer ?
#
loop_
_entity_poly.entity_id
_entity_poly.type
_entity_poly.pdbx_seq_one_letter_code
_entity_poly.pdbx_strand_id
1 'polypeptide(L)'
;MKTPDYRSKTDILRLQRWDLLIGDPNLAAATVQELRLVDDLLAYLETRGISSMEALSAQEFLKFDARNGSESRLRRLKHAIMAIFPSHPSVLALEEAIRSREAKRRKKSKPKSRRLSKSVEFSQLPSAWRKAFANMDAGFDRNGELPPAKGMMDTHKMKMRQFLFSARAAGLPDDPSPEAVRAYARDLRKRGVAPATLRSSFAAVQKFARYMAADAETLDLLADLVRIYEAEARKAKSKKFEHLQKTGYSPVALIEQAREILQGAEEHGCPRSRHAQRNRAAALALFSVMPVRLADTRFVFGENLFWTGSQYTIETELSKSGYAWTTDIDPRLNVLIDALILRGANPAWLDHMRQACLAEKRSLFINNGGTPVAYGYVSDCWRREVGTGEHIARTVLHTFMGIEMGQAGTDLAMASCGQRNHATAEAYQGEALAMAQRMKGQTELREIADQGELEMFEFK
;
A
#
# COMPACT_ATOMS: atom_id res chain seq x y z
N MET A 1 -21.11 -15.80 41.68
CA MET A 1 -20.29 -16.80 40.95
C MET A 1 -21.21 -17.65 40.11
N LYS A 2 -20.87 -17.96 38.84
CA LYS A 2 -21.62 -18.97 38.07
C LYS A 2 -21.35 -20.33 38.74
N THR A 3 -22.39 -21.13 38.93
CA THR A 3 -22.24 -22.54 39.36
C THR A 3 -21.31 -23.23 38.36
N PRO A 4 -20.29 -23.98 38.81
CA PRO A 4 -19.41 -24.69 37.90
C PRO A 4 -20.21 -25.69 37.06
N ASP A 5 -19.90 -25.79 35.77
CA ASP A 5 -20.50 -26.80 34.90
C ASP A 5 -19.79 -28.15 35.13
N TYR A 6 -20.55 -29.15 35.58
CA TYR A 6 -20.06 -30.49 35.90
C TYR A 6 -20.44 -31.55 34.86
N ARG A 7 -21.13 -31.19 33.76
CA ARG A 7 -21.58 -32.16 32.73
C ARG A 7 -20.42 -32.98 32.17
N SER A 8 -20.57 -34.30 32.09
CA SER A 8 -19.53 -35.17 31.52
C SER A 8 -19.41 -35.01 30.00
N LYS A 9 -18.35 -35.57 29.37
CA LYS A 9 -18.23 -35.61 27.91
C LYS A 9 -19.46 -36.24 27.26
N THR A 10 -19.92 -37.36 27.82
CA THR A 10 -21.09 -38.10 27.35
C THR A 10 -22.37 -37.29 27.48
N ASP A 11 -22.56 -36.54 28.57
CA ASP A 11 -23.76 -35.72 28.77
C ASP A 11 -23.84 -34.58 27.74
N ILE A 12 -22.70 -33.96 27.40
CA ILE A 12 -22.64 -32.87 26.42
C ILE A 12 -22.94 -33.40 25.01
N LEU A 13 -22.29 -34.50 24.62
CA LEU A 13 -22.42 -35.07 23.27
C LEU A 13 -23.79 -35.72 23.00
N ARG A 14 -24.60 -35.94 24.03
CA ARG A 14 -26.00 -36.40 23.89
C ARG A 14 -26.98 -35.28 23.53
N LEU A 15 -26.55 -34.02 23.57
CA LEU A 15 -27.41 -32.89 23.21
C LEU A 15 -27.56 -32.84 21.69
N GLN A 16 -28.79 -32.66 21.21
CA GLN A 16 -29.18 -32.71 19.79
C GLN A 16 -28.32 -31.85 18.86
N ARG A 17 -27.81 -30.71 19.35
CA ARG A 17 -26.94 -29.79 18.60
C ARG A 17 -25.59 -30.38 18.16
N TRP A 18 -25.19 -31.53 18.73
CA TRP A 18 -23.96 -32.23 18.37
C TRP A 18 -24.20 -33.38 17.37
N ASP A 19 -25.46 -33.69 17.03
CA ASP A 19 -25.82 -34.85 16.22
C ASP A 19 -25.13 -34.86 14.84
N LEU A 20 -24.97 -33.68 14.23
CA LEU A 20 -24.32 -33.51 12.93
C LEU A 20 -22.80 -33.78 12.94
N LEU A 21 -22.20 -33.92 14.13
CA LEU A 21 -20.76 -34.10 14.33
C LEU A 21 -20.45 -35.46 14.96
N ILE A 22 -21.45 -36.33 15.11
CA ILE A 22 -21.24 -37.69 15.62
C ILE A 22 -20.29 -38.43 14.69
N GLY A 23 -19.22 -38.99 15.27
CA GLY A 23 -18.17 -39.68 14.52
C GLY A 23 -17.02 -38.80 14.05
N ASP A 24 -17.07 -37.47 14.26
CA ASP A 24 -15.94 -36.60 13.95
C ASP A 24 -14.73 -36.92 14.86
N PRO A 25 -13.55 -37.24 14.30
CA PRO A 25 -12.37 -37.58 15.10
C PRO A 25 -11.89 -36.43 15.99
N ASN A 26 -12.11 -35.17 15.60
CA ASN A 26 -11.74 -34.00 16.39
C ASN A 26 -12.62 -33.88 17.64
N LEU A 27 -13.90 -34.24 17.52
CA LEU A 27 -14.84 -34.26 18.64
C LEU A 27 -14.46 -35.36 19.65
N ALA A 28 -13.99 -36.51 19.15
CA ALA A 28 -13.46 -37.60 19.98
C ALA A 28 -12.18 -37.19 20.72
N ALA A 29 -11.30 -36.42 20.09
CA ALA A 29 -10.06 -35.91 20.70
C ALA A 29 -10.26 -34.72 21.67
N ALA A 30 -11.34 -33.94 21.51
CA ALA A 30 -11.59 -32.76 22.32
C ALA A 30 -11.75 -33.07 23.83
N THR A 31 -11.17 -32.21 24.66
CA THR A 31 -11.27 -32.28 26.12
C THR A 31 -12.68 -31.88 26.60
N VAL A 32 -13.06 -32.33 27.81
CA VAL A 32 -14.34 -31.92 28.43
C VAL A 32 -14.44 -30.40 28.57
N GLN A 33 -13.36 -29.70 28.89
CA GLN A 33 -13.40 -28.24 29.03
C GLN A 33 -13.65 -27.52 27.69
N GLU A 34 -13.07 -28.02 26.60
CA GLU A 34 -13.29 -27.48 25.25
C GLU A 34 -14.74 -27.70 24.82
N LEU A 35 -15.25 -28.92 25.01
CA LEU A 35 -16.64 -29.26 24.70
C LEU A 35 -17.62 -28.38 25.47
N ARG A 36 -17.43 -28.16 26.77
CA ARG A 36 -18.28 -27.26 27.57
C ARG A 36 -18.26 -25.83 27.06
N LEU A 37 -17.10 -25.32 26.64
CA LEU A 37 -16.98 -23.95 26.12
C LEU A 37 -17.67 -23.76 24.78
N VAL A 38 -17.53 -24.73 23.88
CA VAL A 38 -18.19 -24.70 22.57
C VAL A 38 -19.68 -24.96 22.72
N ASP A 39 -20.09 -25.88 23.59
CA ASP A 39 -21.51 -26.12 23.90
C ASP A 39 -22.19 -24.87 24.46
N ASP A 40 -21.54 -24.15 25.38
CA ASP A 40 -21.99 -22.85 25.88
C ASP A 40 -22.23 -21.85 24.73
N LEU A 41 -21.34 -21.85 23.72
CA LEU A 41 -21.48 -20.99 22.54
C LEU A 41 -22.64 -21.43 21.65
N LEU A 42 -22.77 -22.73 21.36
CA LEU A 42 -23.87 -23.26 20.56
C LEU A 42 -25.22 -23.00 21.24
N ALA A 43 -25.31 -23.14 22.57
CA ALA A 43 -26.48 -22.76 23.35
C ALA A 43 -26.84 -21.27 23.17
N TYR A 44 -25.82 -20.41 23.15
CA TYR A 44 -25.99 -18.98 22.91
C TYR A 44 -26.53 -18.72 21.49
N LEU A 45 -26.04 -19.42 20.47
CA LEU A 45 -26.53 -19.30 19.10
C LEU A 45 -28.01 -19.64 19.00
N GLU A 46 -28.41 -20.79 19.55
CA GLU A 46 -29.81 -21.23 19.56
C GLU A 46 -30.72 -20.22 20.26
N THR A 47 -30.30 -19.75 21.45
CA THR A 47 -31.06 -18.76 22.23
C THR A 47 -31.23 -17.44 21.47
N ARG A 48 -30.29 -17.10 20.59
CA ARG A 48 -30.28 -15.85 19.82
C ARG A 48 -30.87 -16.00 18.42
N GLY A 49 -31.25 -17.21 18.02
CA GLY A 49 -31.70 -17.50 16.66
C GLY A 49 -30.61 -17.25 15.60
N ILE A 50 -29.33 -17.39 15.98
CA ILE A 50 -28.22 -17.25 15.05
C ILE A 50 -28.00 -18.62 14.38
N SER A 51 -28.12 -18.66 13.05
CA SER A 51 -28.19 -19.88 12.26
C SER A 51 -26.90 -20.71 12.27
N SER A 52 -25.73 -20.07 12.38
CA SER A 52 -24.44 -20.78 12.42
C SER A 52 -23.35 -19.97 13.11
N MET A 53 -22.21 -20.61 13.41
CA MET A 53 -21.03 -19.92 13.94
C MET A 53 -20.42 -18.92 12.97
N GLU A 54 -20.62 -19.08 11.65
CA GLU A 54 -20.09 -18.14 10.65
C GLU A 54 -20.76 -16.77 10.73
N ALA A 55 -22.05 -16.75 11.10
CA ALA A 55 -22.81 -15.51 11.27
C ALA A 55 -22.37 -14.70 12.51
N LEU A 56 -21.47 -15.23 13.34
CA LEU A 56 -20.98 -14.54 14.52
C LEU A 56 -20.04 -13.39 14.15
N SER A 57 -20.46 -12.16 14.46
CA SER A 57 -19.58 -11.01 14.47
C SER A 57 -18.71 -10.96 15.73
N ALA A 58 -17.66 -10.13 15.70
CA ALA A 58 -16.87 -9.83 16.89
C ALA A 58 -17.73 -9.28 18.05
N GLN A 59 -18.78 -8.53 17.72
CA GLN A 59 -19.71 -8.00 18.72
C GLN A 59 -20.55 -9.10 19.36
N GLU A 60 -20.96 -10.13 18.61
CA GLU A 60 -21.68 -11.28 19.16
C GLU A 60 -20.81 -12.10 20.11
N PHE A 61 -19.52 -12.32 19.79
CA PHE A 61 -18.59 -12.93 20.74
C PHE A 61 -18.40 -12.11 22.02
N LEU A 62 -18.37 -10.77 21.90
CA LEU A 62 -18.31 -9.89 23.06
C LEU A 62 -19.59 -9.94 23.91
N LYS A 63 -20.77 -10.12 23.28
CA LYS A 63 -22.06 -10.30 23.96
C LYS A 63 -22.16 -11.66 24.65
N PHE A 64 -21.75 -12.73 23.95
CA PHE A 64 -21.63 -14.08 24.52
C PHE A 64 -20.82 -14.05 25.82
N ASP A 65 -19.70 -13.32 25.82
CA ASP A 65 -18.81 -13.22 26.97
C ASP A 65 -18.95 -11.90 27.75
N ALA A 66 -20.13 -11.27 27.74
CA ALA A 66 -20.35 -9.95 28.32
C ALA A 66 -20.11 -9.89 29.84
N ARG A 67 -20.31 -11.01 30.54
CA ARG A 67 -20.14 -11.11 32.00
C ARG A 67 -18.67 -11.21 32.43
N ASN A 68 -17.73 -11.42 31.49
CA ASN A 68 -16.31 -11.56 31.79
C ASN A 68 -15.53 -10.33 31.33
N GLY A 69 -14.88 -9.64 32.27
CA GLY A 69 -14.05 -8.47 31.97
C GLY A 69 -12.69 -8.80 31.35
N SER A 70 -12.23 -10.05 31.45
CA SER A 70 -10.95 -10.51 30.89
C SER A 70 -11.12 -11.24 29.56
N GLU A 71 -10.09 -11.26 28.72
CA GLU A 71 -10.07 -11.95 27.42
C GLU A 71 -9.79 -13.46 27.53
N SER A 72 -9.48 -13.97 28.73
CA SER A 72 -9.04 -15.35 28.96
C SER A 72 -10.05 -16.41 28.50
N ARG A 73 -11.36 -16.18 28.73
CA ARG A 73 -12.42 -17.10 28.29
C ARG A 73 -12.55 -17.12 26.77
N LEU A 74 -12.50 -15.97 26.11
CA LEU A 74 -12.49 -15.89 24.65
C LEU A 74 -11.27 -16.59 24.04
N ARG A 75 -10.08 -16.49 24.67
CA ARG A 75 -8.89 -17.26 24.22
C ARG A 75 -9.08 -18.77 24.33
N ARG A 76 -9.62 -19.24 25.45
CA ARG A 76 -9.92 -20.67 25.63
C ARG A 76 -10.98 -21.15 24.65
N LEU A 77 -12.03 -20.35 24.41
CA LEU A 77 -13.03 -20.64 23.38
C LEU A 77 -12.38 -20.74 22.00
N LYS A 78 -11.44 -19.85 21.68
CA LYS A 78 -10.70 -19.91 20.41
C LYS A 78 -9.95 -21.24 20.26
N HIS A 79 -9.22 -21.66 21.30
CA HIS A 79 -8.54 -22.95 21.29
C HIS A 79 -9.53 -24.11 21.12
N ALA A 80 -10.67 -24.08 21.82
CA ALA A 80 -11.70 -25.10 21.72
C ALA A 80 -12.32 -25.17 20.32
N ILE A 81 -12.65 -24.03 19.71
CA ILE A 81 -13.14 -23.97 18.33
C ILE A 81 -12.08 -24.50 17.37
N MET A 82 -10.81 -24.15 17.53
CA MET A 82 -9.74 -24.65 16.66
C MET A 82 -9.47 -26.15 16.83
N ALA A 83 -9.72 -26.71 18.02
CA ALA A 83 -9.57 -28.13 18.28
C ALA A 83 -10.71 -28.95 17.67
N ILE A 84 -11.95 -28.46 17.76
CA ILE A 84 -13.15 -29.18 17.28
C ILE A 84 -13.44 -28.88 15.80
N PHE A 85 -13.22 -27.64 15.37
CA PHE A 85 -13.46 -27.15 14.01
C PHE A 85 -12.20 -26.50 13.43
N PRO A 86 -11.18 -27.31 13.05
CA PRO A 86 -9.93 -26.78 12.52
C PRO A 86 -10.17 -25.82 11.35
N SER A 87 -9.53 -24.65 11.42
CA SER A 87 -9.56 -23.63 10.36
C SER A 87 -10.96 -23.07 10.02
N HIS A 88 -11.90 -23.12 10.97
CA HIS A 88 -13.23 -22.51 10.83
C HIS A 88 -13.18 -20.96 10.83
N PRO A 89 -13.92 -20.25 9.95
CA PRO A 89 -13.82 -18.80 9.78
C PRO A 89 -14.25 -17.98 11.00
N SER A 90 -15.14 -18.50 11.84
CA SER A 90 -15.58 -17.82 13.08
C SER A 90 -14.43 -17.44 14.03
N VAL A 91 -13.30 -18.15 13.93
CA VAL A 91 -12.07 -17.83 14.68
C VAL A 91 -11.58 -16.41 14.38
N LEU A 92 -11.80 -15.89 13.16
CA LEU A 92 -11.38 -14.54 12.77
C LEU A 92 -12.16 -13.46 13.52
N ALA A 93 -13.48 -13.62 13.62
CA ALA A 93 -14.35 -12.73 14.38
C ALA A 93 -14.07 -12.82 15.89
N LEU A 94 -13.76 -14.03 16.40
CA LEU A 94 -13.35 -14.23 17.79
C LEU A 94 -12.01 -13.56 18.11
N GLU A 95 -11.02 -13.63 17.20
CA GLU A 95 -9.76 -12.90 17.36
C GLU A 95 -9.95 -11.39 17.44
N GLU A 96 -10.91 -10.84 16.68
CA GLU A 96 -11.27 -9.43 16.75
C GLU A 96 -11.92 -9.06 18.08
N ALA A 97 -12.82 -9.91 18.59
CA ALA A 97 -13.40 -9.74 19.92
C ALA A 97 -12.33 -9.73 21.03
N ILE A 98 -11.38 -10.67 20.99
CA ILE A 98 -10.25 -10.74 21.93
C ILE A 98 -9.44 -9.44 21.90
N ARG A 99 -9.05 -8.96 20.71
CA ARG A 99 -8.25 -7.74 20.56
C ARG A 99 -9.00 -6.48 20.98
N SER A 100 -10.28 -6.39 20.65
CA SER A 100 -11.14 -5.29 21.11
C SER A 100 -11.16 -5.20 22.65
N ARG A 101 -11.15 -6.33 23.35
CA ARG A 101 -11.07 -6.36 24.82
C ARG A 101 -9.67 -5.99 25.35
N GLU A 102 -8.61 -6.48 24.73
CA GLU A 102 -7.23 -6.09 25.06
C GLU A 102 -6.99 -4.59 24.89
N ALA A 103 -7.48 -4.02 23.79
CA ALA A 103 -7.30 -2.61 23.46
C ALA A 103 -7.96 -1.69 24.49
N LYS A 104 -9.12 -2.07 25.05
CA LYS A 104 -9.77 -1.34 26.15
C LYS A 104 -8.93 -1.31 27.43
N ARG A 105 -8.09 -2.34 27.67
CA ARG A 105 -7.21 -2.40 28.84
C ARG A 105 -5.91 -1.62 28.65
N ARG A 106 -5.43 -1.46 27.41
CA ARG A 106 -4.21 -0.71 27.12
C ARG A 106 -4.50 0.80 27.09
N LYS A 107 -3.85 1.58 27.96
CA LYS A 107 -3.85 3.06 27.85
C LYS A 107 -3.30 3.42 26.47
N LYS A 108 -4.09 4.12 25.65
CA LYS A 108 -3.61 4.67 24.37
C LYS A 108 -2.47 5.64 24.67
N SER A 109 -1.24 5.24 24.38
CA SER A 109 -0.11 6.18 24.38
C SER A 109 -0.41 7.24 23.32
N LYS A 110 -0.42 8.51 23.71
CA LYS A 110 -0.53 9.60 22.72
C LYS A 110 0.59 9.43 21.69
N PRO A 111 0.29 9.48 20.38
CA PRO A 111 1.33 9.43 19.37
C PRO A 111 2.32 10.57 19.64
N LYS A 112 3.60 10.24 19.79
CA LYS A 112 4.66 11.25 19.94
C LYS A 112 4.62 12.13 18.69
N SER A 113 4.43 13.44 18.85
CA SER A 113 4.63 14.36 17.73
C SER A 113 6.10 14.25 17.29
N ARG A 114 6.32 14.08 15.99
CA ARG A 114 7.69 14.10 15.44
C ARG A 114 8.22 15.52 15.62
N ARG A 115 9.28 15.69 16.40
CA ARG A 115 9.96 16.98 16.55
C ARG A 115 10.51 17.41 15.20
N LEU A 116 10.11 18.58 14.70
CA LEU A 116 10.67 19.16 13.49
C LEU A 116 12.11 19.61 13.77
N SER A 117 13.10 18.97 13.14
CA SER A 117 14.51 19.25 13.38
C SER A 117 15.13 20.26 12.41
N LYS A 118 14.46 20.53 11.30
CA LYS A 118 15.00 21.27 10.12
C LYS A 118 13.96 22.16 9.44
N SER A 119 12.94 22.55 10.19
CA SER A 119 11.79 23.35 9.76
C SER A 119 11.16 23.98 10.99
N VAL A 120 10.61 25.18 10.85
CA VAL A 120 9.80 25.79 11.91
C VAL A 120 8.36 25.26 11.87
N GLU A 121 7.59 25.45 12.93
CA GLU A 121 6.13 25.24 12.87
C GLU A 121 5.46 26.26 11.95
N PHE A 122 4.33 25.91 11.33
CA PHE A 122 3.65 26.84 10.42
C PHE A 122 3.21 28.13 11.14
N SER A 123 2.81 28.02 12.41
CA SER A 123 2.47 29.16 13.26
C SER A 123 3.63 30.13 13.52
N GLN A 124 4.87 29.68 13.35
CA GLN A 124 6.08 30.49 13.54
C GLN A 124 6.50 31.26 12.29
N LEU A 125 5.82 31.06 11.15
CA LEU A 125 6.02 31.91 9.96
C LEU A 125 5.53 33.34 10.23
N PRO A 126 6.17 34.35 9.63
CA PRO A 126 5.70 35.73 9.68
C PRO A 126 4.22 35.85 9.37
N SER A 127 3.53 36.77 10.05
CA SER A 127 2.09 36.99 9.87
C SER A 127 1.75 37.31 8.41
N ALA A 128 2.59 38.11 7.74
CA ALA A 128 2.48 38.42 6.32
C ALA A 128 2.55 37.16 5.44
N TRP A 129 3.45 36.23 5.75
CA TRP A 129 3.59 34.98 4.98
C TRP A 129 2.42 34.04 5.20
N ARG A 130 1.91 33.93 6.44
CA ARG A 130 0.72 33.13 6.74
C ARG A 130 -0.52 33.67 6.03
N LYS A 131 -0.69 34.99 5.99
CA LYS A 131 -1.76 35.65 5.21
C LYS A 131 -1.60 35.37 3.71
N ALA A 132 -0.39 35.45 3.17
CA ALA A 132 -0.14 35.13 1.77
C ALA A 132 -0.49 33.67 1.44
N PHE A 133 -0.15 32.71 2.32
CA PHE A 133 -0.56 31.32 2.13
C PHE A 133 -2.08 31.12 2.23
N ALA A 134 -2.77 31.82 3.13
CA ALA A 134 -4.23 31.80 3.19
C ALA A 134 -4.83 32.34 1.88
N ASN A 135 -4.26 33.40 1.31
CA ASN A 135 -4.71 33.94 0.03
C ASN A 135 -4.45 32.95 -1.13
N MET A 136 -3.28 32.31 -1.15
CA MET A 136 -2.97 31.27 -2.13
C MET A 136 -3.93 30.08 -2.02
N ASP A 137 -4.23 29.62 -0.81
CA ASP A 137 -5.19 28.52 -0.56
C ASP A 137 -6.61 28.89 -1.05
N ALA A 138 -6.98 30.17 -0.94
CA ALA A 138 -8.26 30.70 -1.43
C ALA A 138 -8.26 30.98 -2.94
N GLY A 139 -7.14 30.77 -3.64
CA GLY A 139 -7.06 30.95 -5.10
C GLY A 139 -6.77 32.38 -5.56
N PHE A 140 -6.45 33.30 -4.65
CA PHE A 140 -6.19 34.70 -5.02
C PHE A 140 -4.84 34.87 -5.71
N ASP A 141 -4.87 35.53 -6.86
CA ASP A 141 -3.70 36.10 -7.53
C ASP A 141 -3.14 37.26 -6.70
N ARG A 142 -1.82 37.39 -6.69
CA ARG A 142 -1.12 38.57 -6.20
C ARG A 142 0.10 38.85 -7.08
N ASN A 143 0.27 40.11 -7.49
CA ASN A 143 1.38 40.56 -8.33
C ASN A 143 1.48 39.83 -9.68
N GLY A 144 0.36 39.36 -10.25
CA GLY A 144 0.34 38.59 -11.49
C GLY A 144 0.84 37.15 -11.34
N GLU A 145 1.04 36.70 -10.10
CA GLU A 145 1.45 35.33 -9.78
C GLU A 145 0.27 34.52 -9.26
N LEU A 146 -0.16 33.56 -10.08
CA LEU A 146 -1.17 32.60 -9.69
C LEU A 146 -0.65 31.67 -8.58
N PRO A 147 -1.52 31.27 -7.64
CA PRO A 147 -1.13 30.32 -6.59
C PRO A 147 -0.64 28.98 -7.18
N PRO A 148 0.16 28.21 -6.42
CA PRO A 148 0.47 26.84 -6.79
C PRO A 148 -0.80 26.00 -6.94
N ALA A 149 -0.72 24.93 -7.73
CA ALA A 149 -1.79 23.94 -7.78
C ALA A 149 -2.11 23.41 -6.38
N LYS A 150 -3.39 23.14 -6.08
CA LYS A 150 -3.87 22.76 -4.74
C LYS A 150 -3.04 21.64 -4.09
N GLY A 151 -2.71 20.59 -4.86
CA GLY A 151 -1.89 19.47 -4.37
C GLY A 151 -0.42 19.81 -4.05
N MET A 152 0.07 20.98 -4.48
CA MET A 152 1.44 21.45 -4.24
C MET A 152 1.54 22.44 -3.07
N MET A 153 0.42 22.86 -2.49
CA MET A 153 0.42 23.88 -1.44
C MET A 153 1.19 23.44 -0.20
N ASP A 154 1.00 22.21 0.25
CA ASP A 154 1.72 21.68 1.41
C ASP A 154 3.24 21.62 1.17
N THR A 155 3.65 21.34 -0.07
CA THR A 155 5.07 21.39 -0.45
C THR A 155 5.61 22.81 -0.34
N HIS A 156 4.89 23.82 -0.85
CA HIS A 156 5.33 25.22 -0.75
C HIS A 156 5.40 25.69 0.70
N LYS A 157 4.37 25.40 1.51
CA LYS A 157 4.36 25.69 2.95
C LYS A 157 5.54 25.02 3.66
N MET A 158 5.81 23.74 3.37
CA MET A 158 6.96 23.03 3.92
C MET A 158 8.28 23.70 3.52
N LYS A 159 8.47 24.06 2.24
CA LYS A 159 9.71 24.67 1.76
C LYS A 159 9.95 26.06 2.34
N MET A 160 8.91 26.88 2.51
CA MET A 160 9.05 28.18 3.19
C MET A 160 9.37 28.05 4.67
N ARG A 161 8.85 27.02 5.36
CA ARG A 161 9.24 26.73 6.75
C ARG A 161 10.69 26.27 6.89
N GLN A 162 11.20 25.51 5.90
CA GLN A 162 12.62 25.11 5.84
C GLN A 162 13.54 26.31 5.51
N PHE A 163 13.10 27.17 4.60
CA PHE A 163 13.78 28.42 4.26
C PHE A 163 13.92 29.31 5.50
N LEU A 164 12.81 29.59 6.20
CA LEU A 164 12.83 30.43 7.40
C LEU A 164 13.69 29.84 8.52
N PHE A 165 13.61 28.52 8.72
CA PHE A 165 14.50 27.83 9.67
C PHE A 165 15.98 28.11 9.37
N SER A 166 16.36 28.10 8.10
CA SER A 166 17.75 28.30 7.68
C SER A 166 18.19 29.76 7.79
N ALA A 167 17.30 30.70 7.48
CA ALA A 167 17.53 32.14 7.68
C ALA A 167 17.76 32.46 9.17
N ARG A 168 16.85 32.00 10.05
CA ARG A 168 16.98 32.20 11.50
C ARG A 168 18.21 31.51 12.08
N ALA A 169 18.55 30.30 11.62
CA ALA A 169 19.76 29.61 12.06
C ALA A 169 21.05 30.36 11.67
N ALA A 170 20.98 31.23 10.66
CA ALA A 170 22.06 32.12 10.26
C ALA A 170 21.97 33.52 10.90
N GLY A 171 21.01 33.76 11.81
CA GLY A 171 20.80 35.05 12.46
C GLY A 171 20.23 36.14 11.55
N LEU A 172 19.59 35.76 10.44
CA LEU A 172 19.03 36.69 9.46
C LEU A 172 17.58 37.08 9.79
N PRO A 173 17.11 38.25 9.31
CA PRO A 173 15.71 38.64 9.42
C PRO A 173 14.74 37.63 8.79
N ASP A 174 13.48 37.68 9.21
CA ASP A 174 12.42 36.79 8.73
C ASP A 174 11.83 37.23 7.37
N ASP A 175 12.67 37.74 6.47
CA ASP A 175 12.28 38.22 5.14
C ASP A 175 13.06 37.50 4.03
N PRO A 176 12.48 37.34 2.82
CA PRO A 176 13.23 36.87 1.67
C PRO A 176 14.31 37.90 1.30
N SER A 177 15.57 37.50 1.36
CA SER A 177 16.72 38.31 0.93
C SER A 177 17.77 37.43 0.24
N PRO A 178 18.73 38.00 -0.49
CA PRO A 178 19.82 37.23 -1.09
C PRO A 178 20.62 36.43 -0.05
N GLU A 179 20.85 36.99 1.14
CA GLU A 179 21.54 36.35 2.26
C GLU A 179 20.76 35.15 2.78
N ALA A 180 19.44 35.28 2.93
CA ALA A 180 18.57 34.20 3.38
C ALA A 180 18.53 33.05 2.35
N VAL A 181 18.52 33.37 1.06
CA VAL A 181 18.63 32.39 -0.03
C VAL A 181 19.98 31.67 0.02
N ARG A 182 21.09 32.39 0.18
CA ARG A 182 22.44 31.79 0.33
C ARG A 182 22.55 30.94 1.59
N ALA A 183 21.93 31.34 2.70
CA ALA A 183 21.89 30.56 3.94
C ALA A 183 21.12 29.24 3.73
N TYR A 184 19.94 29.30 3.11
CA TYR A 184 19.16 28.12 2.77
C TYR A 184 19.90 27.19 1.81
N ALA A 185 20.57 27.73 0.79
CA ALA A 185 21.36 26.93 -0.14
C ALA A 185 22.52 26.20 0.54
N ARG A 186 23.27 26.87 1.43
CA ARG A 186 24.34 26.24 2.22
C ARG A 186 23.80 25.13 3.12
N ASP A 187 22.68 25.36 3.78
CA ASP A 187 22.05 24.36 4.63
C ASP A 187 21.55 23.14 3.84
N LEU A 188 20.90 23.34 2.69
CA LEU A 188 20.50 22.23 1.82
C LEU A 188 21.71 21.44 1.29
N ARG A 189 22.78 22.11 0.86
CA ARG A 189 24.03 21.45 0.44
C ARG A 189 24.65 20.64 1.57
N LYS A 190 24.72 21.20 2.79
CA LYS A 190 25.23 20.51 3.98
C LYS A 190 24.43 19.24 4.30
N ARG A 191 23.14 19.21 3.96
CA ARG A 191 22.27 18.03 4.11
C ARG A 191 22.47 16.98 3.00
N GLY A 192 23.27 17.26 1.98
CA GLY A 192 23.50 16.33 0.86
C GLY A 192 22.24 16.01 0.07
N VAL A 193 21.30 16.95 -0.05
CA VAL A 193 20.06 16.71 -0.81
C VAL A 193 20.35 16.59 -2.31
N ALA A 194 19.58 15.77 -3.01
CA ALA A 194 19.76 15.55 -4.44
C ALA A 194 19.47 16.82 -5.28
N PRO A 195 20.11 16.99 -6.46
CA PRO A 195 19.87 18.15 -7.34
C PRO A 195 18.40 18.40 -7.66
N ALA A 196 17.61 17.36 -7.92
CA ALA A 196 16.17 17.50 -8.15
C ALA A 196 15.40 18.06 -6.93
N THR A 197 15.85 17.74 -5.71
CA THR A 197 15.30 18.31 -4.47
C THR A 197 15.74 19.75 -4.26
N LEU A 198 16.98 20.10 -4.64
CA LEU A 198 17.45 21.49 -4.64
C LEU A 198 16.60 22.33 -5.60
N ARG A 199 16.46 21.88 -6.85
CA ARG A 199 15.62 22.53 -7.87
C ARG A 199 14.20 22.80 -7.36
N SER A 200 13.52 21.76 -6.83
CA SER A 200 12.14 21.91 -6.35
C SER A 200 12.03 22.80 -5.11
N SER A 201 13.06 22.81 -4.25
CA SER A 201 13.11 23.69 -3.08
C SER A 201 13.24 25.15 -3.48
N PHE A 202 14.16 25.48 -4.40
CA PHE A 202 14.33 26.85 -4.87
C PHE A 202 13.17 27.33 -5.73
N ALA A 203 12.59 26.47 -6.58
CA ALA A 203 11.41 26.83 -7.36
C ALA A 203 10.21 27.18 -6.46
N ALA A 204 10.00 26.44 -5.36
CA ALA A 204 8.95 26.74 -4.40
C ALA A 204 9.19 28.08 -3.67
N VAL A 205 10.44 28.36 -3.28
CA VAL A 205 10.80 29.65 -2.65
C VAL A 205 10.67 30.79 -3.65
N GLN A 206 11.13 30.62 -4.90
CA GLN A 206 11.00 31.61 -5.97
C GLN A 206 9.53 31.97 -6.22
N LYS A 207 8.66 30.97 -6.38
CA LYS A 207 7.23 31.21 -6.59
C LYS A 207 6.61 32.01 -5.45
N PHE A 208 6.95 31.67 -4.20
CA PHE A 208 6.47 32.43 -3.05
C PHE A 208 7.05 33.85 -3.00
N ALA A 209 8.34 34.02 -3.30
CA ALA A 209 9.01 35.31 -3.33
C ALA A 209 8.39 36.26 -4.38
N ARG A 210 8.07 35.76 -5.58
CA ARG A 210 7.35 36.55 -6.60
C ARG A 210 5.95 36.95 -6.14
N TYR A 211 5.20 36.01 -5.56
CA TYR A 211 3.88 36.29 -4.99
C TYR A 211 3.92 37.36 -3.88
N MET A 212 5.03 37.44 -3.13
CA MET A 212 5.25 38.44 -2.09
C MET A 212 5.89 39.74 -2.60
N ALA A 213 6.22 39.85 -3.90
CA ALA A 213 7.00 40.95 -4.48
C ALA A 213 8.33 41.21 -3.73
N ALA A 214 9.13 40.15 -3.54
CA ALA A 214 10.52 40.30 -3.11
C ALA A 214 11.33 41.14 -4.10
N ASP A 215 12.46 41.69 -3.65
CA ASP A 215 13.34 42.52 -4.48
C ASP A 215 13.95 41.74 -5.67
N ALA A 216 14.38 42.49 -6.68
CA ALA A 216 14.90 41.91 -7.93
C ALA A 216 16.15 41.04 -7.70
N GLU A 217 17.06 41.44 -6.81
CA GLU A 217 18.28 40.68 -6.53
C GLU A 217 17.96 39.29 -5.94
N THR A 218 16.99 39.23 -5.01
CA THR A 218 16.49 37.96 -4.46
C THR A 218 15.88 37.06 -5.54
N LEU A 219 15.06 37.64 -6.43
CA LEU A 219 14.39 36.89 -7.49
C LEU A 219 15.35 36.35 -8.55
N ASP A 220 16.37 37.13 -8.92
CA ASP A 220 17.40 36.76 -9.88
C ASP A 220 18.27 35.63 -9.32
N LEU A 221 18.71 35.75 -8.05
CA LEU A 221 19.48 34.69 -7.39
C LEU A 221 18.69 33.37 -7.33
N LEU A 222 17.39 33.42 -7.02
CA LEU A 222 16.54 32.24 -7.00
C LEU A 222 16.37 31.64 -8.41
N ALA A 223 16.23 32.47 -9.44
CA ALA A 223 16.16 32.02 -10.83
C ALA A 223 17.43 31.29 -11.26
N ASP A 224 18.60 31.85 -10.93
CA ASP A 224 19.89 31.24 -11.21
C ASP A 224 20.07 29.89 -10.51
N LEU A 225 19.71 29.80 -9.23
CA LEU A 225 19.77 28.53 -8.51
C LEU A 225 18.82 27.49 -9.09
N VAL A 226 17.61 27.87 -9.50
CA VAL A 226 16.67 26.96 -10.19
C VAL A 226 17.29 26.44 -11.49
N ARG A 227 17.87 27.32 -12.32
CA ARG A 227 18.52 26.97 -13.59
C ARG A 227 19.72 26.04 -13.39
N ILE A 228 20.61 26.35 -12.45
CA ILE A 228 21.78 25.53 -12.12
C ILE A 228 21.34 24.12 -11.71
N TYR A 229 20.42 24.03 -10.75
CA TYR A 229 19.99 22.73 -10.23
C TYR A 229 19.08 21.96 -11.19
N GLU A 230 18.43 22.62 -12.14
CA GLU A 230 17.79 21.96 -13.27
C GLU A 230 18.81 21.28 -14.18
N ALA A 231 19.88 21.98 -14.56
CA ALA A 231 20.95 21.42 -15.37
C ALA A 231 21.64 20.24 -14.67
N GLU A 232 21.92 20.35 -13.37
CA GLU A 232 22.48 19.25 -12.57
C GLU A 232 21.51 18.08 -12.44
N ALA A 233 20.21 18.34 -12.21
CA ALA A 233 19.21 17.28 -12.10
C ALA A 233 19.05 16.48 -13.40
N ARG A 234 19.21 17.12 -14.57
CA ARG A 234 19.21 16.43 -15.87
C ARG A 234 20.42 15.51 -16.06
N LYS A 235 21.58 15.86 -15.50
CA LYS A 235 22.82 15.06 -15.58
C LYS A 235 22.86 13.91 -14.57
N ALA A 236 22.11 14.01 -13.47
CA ALA A 236 22.12 13.00 -12.42
C ALA A 236 21.50 11.68 -12.92
N LYS A 237 22.28 10.59 -12.88
CA LYS A 237 21.76 9.25 -13.17
C LYS A 237 20.59 8.93 -12.24
N SER A 238 19.51 8.40 -12.79
CA SER A 238 18.34 8.04 -11.98
C SER A 238 18.69 6.85 -11.09
N LYS A 239 18.73 7.06 -9.77
CA LYS A 239 19.02 6.01 -8.77
C LYS A 239 18.17 4.76 -8.92
N LYS A 240 16.97 4.89 -9.51
CA LYS A 240 16.07 3.76 -9.78
C LYS A 240 16.62 2.76 -10.80
N PHE A 241 17.33 3.23 -11.83
CA PHE A 241 17.92 2.35 -12.84
C PHE A 241 19.16 1.64 -12.31
N GLU A 242 19.97 2.35 -11.53
CA GLU A 242 21.11 1.74 -10.84
C GLU A 242 20.66 0.64 -9.87
N HIS A 243 19.57 0.88 -9.12
CA HIS A 243 18.96 -0.13 -8.26
C HIS A 243 18.49 -1.34 -9.07
N LEU A 244 17.75 -1.11 -10.17
CA LEU A 244 17.24 -2.18 -11.01
C LEU A 244 18.35 -3.04 -11.64
N GLN A 245 19.43 -2.42 -12.12
CA GLN A 245 20.60 -3.11 -12.68
C GLN A 245 21.30 -3.98 -11.65
N LYS A 246 21.36 -3.53 -10.39
CA LYS A 246 21.98 -4.28 -9.29
C LYS A 246 21.16 -5.48 -8.85
N THR A 247 19.84 -5.38 -8.91
CA THR A 247 18.94 -6.42 -8.39
C THR A 247 18.43 -7.39 -9.45
N GLY A 248 18.41 -6.99 -10.73
CA GLY A 248 17.94 -7.85 -11.82
C GLY A 248 16.45 -8.21 -11.74
N TYR A 249 15.63 -7.43 -11.02
CA TYR A 249 14.23 -7.76 -10.83
C TYR A 249 13.44 -7.73 -12.15
N SER A 250 12.63 -8.78 -12.35
CA SER A 250 11.59 -8.87 -13.37
C SER A 250 10.24 -9.12 -12.71
N PRO A 251 9.10 -8.88 -13.39
CA PRO A 251 7.79 -9.24 -12.85
C PRO A 251 7.70 -10.71 -12.45
N VAL A 252 8.32 -11.61 -13.23
CA VAL A 252 8.39 -13.05 -12.95
C VAL A 252 9.13 -13.32 -11.63
N ALA A 253 10.34 -12.77 -11.47
CA ALA A 253 11.12 -12.96 -10.24
C ALA A 253 10.39 -12.43 -8.99
N LEU A 254 9.68 -11.30 -9.13
CA LEU A 254 8.89 -10.72 -8.04
C LEU A 254 7.65 -11.58 -7.70
N ILE A 255 7.04 -12.22 -8.70
CA ILE A 255 5.93 -13.16 -8.47
C ILE A 255 6.42 -14.42 -7.77
N GLU A 256 7.57 -14.98 -8.16
CA GLU A 256 8.15 -16.14 -7.48
C GLU A 256 8.53 -15.80 -6.02
N GLN A 257 9.17 -14.66 -5.79
CA GLN A 257 9.43 -14.17 -4.43
C GLN A 257 8.13 -14.02 -3.62
N ALA A 258 7.05 -13.52 -4.24
CA ALA A 258 5.76 -13.43 -3.58
C ALA A 258 5.16 -14.81 -3.24
N ARG A 259 5.35 -15.82 -4.10
CA ARG A 259 4.93 -17.20 -3.84
C ARG A 259 5.69 -17.80 -2.66
N GLU A 260 7.01 -17.61 -2.60
CA GLU A 260 7.84 -18.03 -1.47
C GLU A 260 7.38 -17.38 -0.16
N ILE A 261 7.13 -16.06 -0.19
CA ILE A 261 6.60 -15.32 0.97
C ILE A 261 5.25 -15.89 1.43
N LEU A 262 4.37 -16.23 0.48
CA LEU A 262 3.06 -16.80 0.79
C LEU A 262 3.19 -18.22 1.38
N GLN A 263 4.05 -19.06 0.81
CA GLN A 263 4.29 -20.43 1.29
C GLN A 263 4.87 -20.44 2.70
N GLY A 264 5.86 -19.57 2.97
CA GLY A 264 6.45 -19.40 4.30
C GLY A 264 5.53 -18.73 5.33
N ALA A 265 4.31 -18.32 4.95
CA ALA A 265 3.41 -17.63 5.87
C ALA A 265 3.04 -18.50 7.09
N GLU A 266 2.89 -19.82 6.92
CA GLU A 266 2.50 -20.73 8.00
C GLU A 266 3.61 -20.96 9.04
N GLU A 267 4.88 -20.76 8.66
CA GLU A 267 6.05 -20.93 9.54
C GLU A 267 6.09 -19.87 10.66
N HIS A 268 5.33 -18.77 10.51
CA HIS A 268 5.27 -17.75 11.53
C HIS A 268 4.37 -18.15 12.71
N GLY A 269 4.94 -18.08 13.92
CA GLY A 269 4.29 -18.50 15.15
C GLY A 269 3.05 -17.72 15.59
N CYS A 270 2.69 -16.58 14.96
CA CYS A 270 1.49 -15.84 15.31
C CYS A 270 0.62 -15.43 14.10
N PRO A 271 -0.73 -15.48 14.20
CA PRO A 271 -1.65 -15.15 13.12
C PRO A 271 -1.39 -13.79 12.46
N ARG A 272 -1.05 -12.79 13.27
CA ARG A 272 -0.71 -11.44 12.81
C ARG A 272 0.44 -11.45 11.82
N SER A 273 1.52 -12.18 12.12
CA SER A 273 2.68 -12.27 11.24
C SER A 273 2.35 -13.08 9.99
N ARG A 274 1.58 -14.17 10.11
CA ARG A 274 1.12 -14.96 8.96
C ARG A 274 0.32 -14.11 7.98
N HIS A 275 -0.68 -13.38 8.47
CA HIS A 275 -1.48 -12.51 7.62
C HIS A 275 -0.68 -11.34 7.04
N ALA A 276 0.30 -10.81 7.79
CA ALA A 276 1.22 -9.81 7.26
C ALA A 276 2.13 -10.36 6.14
N GLN A 277 2.46 -11.66 6.14
CA GLN A 277 3.13 -12.30 5.00
C GLN A 277 2.20 -12.40 3.79
N ARG A 278 0.96 -12.88 3.96
CA ARG A 278 -0.03 -12.96 2.87
C ARG A 278 -0.25 -11.60 2.20
N ASN A 279 -0.42 -10.55 3.02
CA ASN A 279 -0.50 -9.17 2.52
C ASN A 279 0.73 -8.74 1.72
N ARG A 280 1.93 -9.10 2.18
CA ARG A 280 3.18 -8.75 1.49
C ARG A 280 3.31 -9.47 0.16
N ALA A 281 3.05 -10.77 0.13
CA ALA A 281 3.02 -11.56 -1.10
C ALA A 281 2.07 -10.94 -2.13
N ALA A 282 0.81 -10.70 -1.75
CA ALA A 282 -0.18 -10.10 -2.65
C ALA A 282 0.23 -8.69 -3.10
N ALA A 283 0.74 -7.85 -2.20
CA ALA A 283 1.21 -6.51 -2.56
C ALA A 283 2.41 -6.54 -3.53
N LEU A 284 3.30 -7.51 -3.40
CA LEU A 284 4.46 -7.62 -4.29
C LEU A 284 4.05 -8.11 -5.68
N ALA A 285 3.29 -9.21 -5.75
CA ALA A 285 2.92 -9.83 -7.02
C ALA A 285 1.87 -9.05 -7.82
N LEU A 286 0.80 -8.55 -7.18
CA LEU A 286 -0.24 -7.83 -7.93
C LEU A 286 0.32 -6.56 -8.57
N PHE A 287 1.12 -5.81 -7.81
CA PHE A 287 1.65 -4.53 -8.28
C PHE A 287 2.95 -4.66 -9.08
N SER A 288 3.49 -5.87 -9.28
CA SER A 288 4.59 -6.10 -10.23
C SER A 288 4.12 -6.14 -11.68
N VAL A 289 2.86 -6.56 -11.91
CA VAL A 289 2.22 -6.64 -13.24
C VAL A 289 1.18 -5.55 -13.50
N MET A 290 0.59 -4.99 -12.43
CA MET A 290 -0.35 -3.86 -12.51
C MET A 290 0.13 -2.70 -11.65
N PRO A 291 1.25 -2.04 -12.00
CA PRO A 291 1.91 -1.06 -11.14
C PRO A 291 1.19 0.31 -11.17
N VAL A 292 -0.08 0.33 -10.76
CA VAL A 292 -0.86 1.56 -10.52
C VAL A 292 -0.20 2.40 -9.42
N ARG A 293 -0.56 3.68 -9.28
CA ARG A 293 0.07 4.53 -8.26
C ARG A 293 -0.38 4.11 -6.87
N LEU A 294 0.40 4.42 -5.84
CA LEU A 294 0.05 4.13 -4.45
C LEU A 294 -1.37 4.57 -4.04
N ALA A 295 -1.86 5.69 -4.57
CA ALA A 295 -3.22 6.16 -4.31
C ALA A 295 -4.29 5.19 -4.86
N ASP A 296 -3.97 4.50 -5.95
CA ASP A 296 -4.84 3.61 -6.72
C ASP A 296 -4.70 2.14 -6.28
N THR A 297 -3.77 1.79 -5.38
CA THR A 297 -3.60 0.41 -4.88
C THR A 297 -4.67 -0.02 -3.86
N ARG A 298 -5.71 0.80 -3.67
CA ARG A 298 -6.72 0.66 -2.62
C ARG A 298 -7.95 -0.06 -3.14
N PHE A 299 -7.75 -1.34 -3.43
CA PHE A 299 -8.82 -2.18 -3.92
C PHE A 299 -9.79 -2.58 -2.80
N VAL A 300 -11.07 -2.63 -3.15
CA VAL A 300 -12.21 -2.90 -2.30
C VAL A 300 -13.12 -3.84 -3.08
N PHE A 301 -13.35 -5.02 -2.49
CA PHE A 301 -14.23 -6.03 -3.07
C PHE A 301 -15.63 -5.44 -3.29
N GLY A 302 -16.25 -5.68 -4.45
CA GLY A 302 -17.60 -5.22 -4.76
C GLY A 302 -17.72 -3.71 -5.02
N GLU A 303 -16.63 -2.95 -4.99
CA GLU A 303 -16.59 -1.54 -5.41
C GLU A 303 -15.69 -1.32 -6.62
N ASN A 304 -14.46 -1.85 -6.58
CA ASN A 304 -13.51 -1.74 -7.68
C ASN A 304 -12.72 -3.04 -7.92
N LEU A 305 -13.06 -4.12 -7.19
CA LEU A 305 -12.49 -5.45 -7.34
C LEU A 305 -13.64 -6.47 -7.34
N PHE A 306 -13.82 -7.15 -8.45
CA PHE A 306 -14.96 -8.02 -8.71
C PHE A 306 -14.50 -9.44 -9.05
N TRP A 307 -15.33 -10.44 -8.78
CA TRP A 307 -15.08 -11.82 -9.15
C TRP A 307 -15.97 -12.20 -10.33
N THR A 308 -15.38 -12.75 -11.40
CA THR A 308 -16.10 -13.10 -12.63
C THR A 308 -16.53 -14.56 -12.70
N GLY A 309 -16.19 -15.36 -11.69
CA GLY A 309 -16.36 -16.82 -11.70
C GLY A 309 -15.06 -17.58 -11.95
N SER A 310 -14.09 -16.97 -12.64
CA SER A 310 -12.78 -17.57 -12.94
C SER A 310 -11.60 -16.70 -12.50
N GLN A 311 -11.77 -15.38 -12.49
CA GLN A 311 -10.71 -14.43 -12.17
C GLN A 311 -11.27 -13.17 -11.52
N TYR A 312 -10.37 -12.32 -11.04
CA TYR A 312 -10.73 -11.03 -10.51
C TYR A 312 -10.59 -9.94 -11.58
N THR A 313 -11.56 -9.03 -11.63
CA THR A 313 -11.53 -7.84 -12.48
C THR A 313 -11.41 -6.60 -11.61
N ILE A 314 -10.58 -5.66 -12.02
CA ILE A 314 -10.46 -4.34 -11.40
C ILE A 314 -11.16 -3.33 -12.29
N GLU A 315 -11.99 -2.47 -11.69
CA GLU A 315 -12.62 -1.33 -12.36
C GLU A 315 -12.45 -0.11 -11.47
N THR A 316 -11.65 0.87 -11.89
CA THR A 316 -11.37 2.04 -11.05
C THR A 316 -11.12 3.30 -11.87
N GLU A 317 -11.19 4.45 -11.22
CA GLU A 317 -10.77 5.72 -11.80
C GLU A 317 -9.39 6.10 -11.25
N LEU A 318 -8.40 6.28 -12.12
CA LEU A 318 -7.03 6.58 -11.70
C LEU A 318 -6.92 7.99 -11.13
N SER A 319 -6.50 8.08 -9.86
CA SER A 319 -6.49 9.32 -9.08
C SER A 319 -5.73 10.50 -9.70
N LYS A 320 -4.69 10.23 -10.50
CA LYS A 320 -3.89 11.29 -11.13
C LYS A 320 -4.57 11.90 -12.37
N SER A 321 -5.33 11.11 -13.12
CA SER A 321 -5.84 11.49 -14.44
C SER A 321 -7.35 11.49 -14.56
N GLY A 322 -8.07 10.96 -13.58
CA GLY A 322 -9.52 10.77 -13.64
C GLY A 322 -9.97 9.80 -14.75
N TYR A 323 -9.08 8.88 -15.15
CA TYR A 323 -9.34 7.97 -16.27
C TYR A 323 -9.90 6.66 -15.76
N ALA A 324 -11.01 6.21 -16.34
CA ALA A 324 -11.55 4.88 -16.09
C ALA A 324 -10.57 3.82 -16.59
N TRP A 325 -10.15 2.94 -15.69
CA TRP A 325 -9.17 1.90 -15.92
C TRP A 325 -9.74 0.57 -15.47
N THR A 326 -9.85 -0.35 -16.43
CA THR A 326 -10.39 -1.69 -16.23
C THR A 326 -9.37 -2.71 -16.68
N THR A 327 -9.16 -3.74 -15.88
CA THR A 327 -8.27 -4.86 -16.25
C THR A 327 -8.65 -6.13 -15.52
N ASP A 328 -8.34 -7.25 -16.15
CA ASP A 328 -8.46 -8.57 -15.54
C ASP A 328 -7.13 -9.00 -14.93
N ILE A 329 -7.21 -9.55 -13.72
CA ILE A 329 -6.08 -10.14 -13.04
C ILE A 329 -5.87 -11.56 -13.60
N ASP A 330 -4.64 -11.88 -14.00
CA ASP A 330 -4.28 -13.22 -14.44
C ASP A 330 -4.71 -14.27 -13.39
N PRO A 331 -5.46 -15.33 -13.78
CA PRO A 331 -5.96 -16.34 -12.85
C PRO A 331 -4.88 -16.99 -11.98
N ARG A 332 -3.63 -17.06 -12.46
CA ARG A 332 -2.49 -17.62 -11.70
C ARG A 332 -2.15 -16.80 -10.46
N LEU A 333 -2.62 -15.55 -10.38
CA LEU A 333 -2.46 -14.66 -9.23
C LEU A 333 -3.66 -14.71 -8.27
N ASN A 334 -4.76 -15.39 -8.62
CA ASN A 334 -5.94 -15.52 -7.75
C ASN A 334 -5.57 -16.07 -6.37
N VAL A 335 -4.63 -17.03 -6.33
CA VAL A 335 -4.15 -17.66 -5.08
C VAL A 335 -3.68 -16.64 -4.04
N LEU A 336 -3.12 -15.51 -4.48
CA LEU A 336 -2.65 -14.44 -3.58
C LEU A 336 -3.83 -13.68 -2.96
N ILE A 337 -4.87 -13.42 -3.76
CA ILE A 337 -6.10 -12.74 -3.32
C ILE A 337 -6.93 -13.68 -2.44
N ASP A 338 -7.07 -14.93 -2.84
CA ASP A 338 -7.78 -15.97 -2.10
C ASP A 338 -7.14 -16.20 -0.73
N ALA A 339 -5.81 -16.15 -0.63
CA ALA A 339 -5.11 -16.19 0.66
C ALA A 339 -5.46 -15.00 1.58
N LEU A 340 -5.74 -13.81 1.03
CA LEU A 340 -6.21 -12.65 1.79
C LEU A 340 -7.67 -12.77 2.23
N ILE A 341 -8.49 -13.47 1.45
CA ILE A 341 -9.88 -13.78 1.81
C ILE A 341 -9.90 -14.82 2.92
N LEU A 342 -9.23 -15.97 2.72
CA LEU A 342 -9.22 -17.08 3.66
C LEU A 342 -8.53 -16.73 4.97
N ARG A 343 -7.44 -15.94 4.94
CA ARG A 343 -6.66 -15.56 6.13
C ARG A 343 -6.17 -16.75 6.96
N GLY A 344 -6.02 -17.91 6.34
CA GLY A 344 -5.66 -19.18 6.98
C GLY A 344 -6.85 -20.08 7.35
N ALA A 345 -8.09 -19.71 6.99
CA ALA A 345 -9.24 -20.60 7.04
C ALA A 345 -9.13 -21.71 5.98
N ASN A 346 -9.92 -22.77 6.16
CA ASN A 346 -9.94 -23.91 5.24
C ASN A 346 -10.41 -23.45 3.83
N PRO A 347 -9.73 -23.84 2.74
CA PRO A 347 -10.12 -23.49 1.36
C PRO A 347 -11.56 -23.82 0.98
N ALA A 348 -12.22 -24.78 1.63
CA ALA A 348 -13.64 -25.07 1.43
C ALA A 348 -14.56 -23.86 1.71
N TRP A 349 -14.08 -22.88 2.50
CA TRP A 349 -14.81 -21.65 2.80
C TRP A 349 -14.60 -20.54 1.79
N LEU A 350 -13.75 -20.74 0.78
CA LEU A 350 -13.31 -19.66 -0.10
C LEU A 350 -14.48 -18.96 -0.79
N ASP A 351 -15.42 -19.72 -1.36
CA ASP A 351 -16.55 -19.13 -2.08
C ASP A 351 -17.46 -18.33 -1.15
N HIS A 352 -17.82 -18.91 0.00
CA HIS A 352 -18.61 -18.23 1.01
C HIS A 352 -17.93 -16.94 1.49
N MET A 353 -16.64 -17.02 1.86
CA MET A 353 -15.88 -15.86 2.35
C MET A 353 -15.67 -14.82 1.25
N ARG A 354 -15.50 -15.21 -0.01
CA ARG A 354 -15.41 -14.29 -1.15
C ARG A 354 -16.72 -13.50 -1.30
N GLN A 355 -17.86 -14.19 -1.25
CA GLN A 355 -19.17 -13.54 -1.31
C GLN A 355 -19.36 -12.56 -0.14
N ALA A 356 -18.96 -12.95 1.07
CA ALA A 356 -18.97 -12.04 2.21
C ALA A 356 -18.10 -10.80 1.98
N CYS A 357 -16.88 -10.96 1.44
CA CYS A 357 -16.00 -9.82 1.13
C CYS A 357 -16.63 -8.85 0.13
N LEU A 358 -17.28 -9.37 -0.92
CA LEU A 358 -17.97 -8.58 -1.94
C LEU A 358 -19.18 -7.84 -1.34
N ALA A 359 -20.01 -8.53 -0.57
CA ALA A 359 -21.20 -7.95 0.05
C ALA A 359 -20.87 -6.89 1.10
N GLU A 360 -19.85 -7.13 1.92
CA GLU A 360 -19.39 -6.21 2.98
C GLU A 360 -18.51 -5.08 2.47
N LYS A 361 -18.17 -5.09 1.17
CA LYS A 361 -17.25 -4.13 0.55
C LYS A 361 -15.92 -4.04 1.30
N ARG A 362 -15.33 -5.20 1.59
CA ARG A 362 -14.10 -5.27 2.36
C ARG A 362 -12.92 -4.74 1.55
N SER A 363 -12.03 -3.95 2.16
CA SER A 363 -10.74 -3.61 1.54
C SER A 363 -9.91 -4.87 1.29
N LEU A 364 -9.22 -4.94 0.14
CA LEU A 364 -8.34 -6.05 -0.21
C LEU A 364 -7.29 -6.29 0.87
N PHE A 365 -6.54 -5.22 1.20
CA PHE A 365 -5.54 -5.21 2.26
C PHE A 365 -6.15 -4.74 3.58
N ILE A 366 -6.23 -5.67 4.52
CA ILE A 366 -6.62 -5.43 5.90
C ILE A 366 -5.47 -5.82 6.81
N ASN A 367 -5.43 -5.32 8.04
CA ASN A 367 -4.60 -5.94 9.05
C ASN A 367 -5.25 -7.25 9.54
N ASN A 368 -4.57 -7.99 10.42
CA ASN A 368 -5.15 -9.20 11.04
C ASN A 368 -6.46 -8.92 11.83
N GLY A 369 -6.83 -7.65 11.99
CA GLY A 369 -8.10 -7.23 12.55
C GLY A 369 -9.24 -7.00 11.61
N GLY A 370 -9.05 -7.18 10.30
CA GLY A 370 -10.10 -6.84 9.36
C GLY A 370 -10.24 -5.34 9.10
N THR A 371 -9.50 -4.47 9.81
CA THR A 371 -9.50 -3.05 9.51
C THR A 371 -8.55 -2.75 8.34
N PRO A 372 -8.87 -1.78 7.46
CA PRO A 372 -8.01 -1.42 6.34
C PRO A 372 -6.60 -1.02 6.76
N VAL A 373 -5.60 -1.35 5.94
CA VAL A 373 -4.21 -0.93 6.17
C VAL A 373 -4.02 0.57 5.92
N ALA A 374 -2.90 1.11 6.43
CA ALA A 374 -2.55 2.52 6.22
C ALA A 374 -2.26 2.83 4.73
N TYR A 375 -2.38 4.12 4.35
CA TYR A 375 -2.13 4.58 2.97
C TYR A 375 -0.81 4.09 2.36
N GLY A 376 0.29 4.18 3.11
CA GLY A 376 1.63 3.81 2.62
C GLY A 376 1.93 2.31 2.62
N TYR A 377 0.97 1.45 3.02
CA TYR A 377 1.26 0.06 3.35
C TYR A 377 1.88 -0.74 2.18
N VAL A 378 1.33 -0.61 0.97
CA VAL A 378 1.89 -1.28 -0.21
C VAL A 378 3.33 -0.85 -0.48
N SER A 379 3.60 0.46 -0.41
CA SER A 379 4.96 1.01 -0.54
C SER A 379 5.91 0.47 0.53
N ASP A 380 5.42 0.30 1.76
CA ASP A 380 6.22 -0.24 2.86
C ASP A 380 6.49 -1.75 2.70
N CYS A 381 5.55 -2.51 2.14
CA CYS A 381 5.77 -3.91 1.74
C CYS A 381 6.88 -3.99 0.69
N TRP A 382 6.77 -3.20 -0.38
CA TRP A 382 7.80 -3.14 -1.42
C TRP A 382 9.17 -2.72 -0.86
N ARG A 383 9.21 -1.70 0.01
CA ARG A 383 10.48 -1.25 0.61
C ARG A 383 11.15 -2.35 1.43
N ARG A 384 10.35 -3.18 2.09
CA ARG A 384 10.87 -4.30 2.87
C ARG A 384 11.46 -5.40 2.00
N GLU A 385 10.77 -5.78 0.91
CA GLU A 385 11.14 -6.94 0.10
C GLU A 385 12.11 -6.60 -1.05
N VAL A 386 12.09 -5.35 -1.52
CA VAL A 386 12.80 -4.87 -2.74
C VAL A 386 13.77 -3.72 -2.41
N GLY A 387 13.76 -3.21 -1.17
CA GLY A 387 14.62 -2.10 -0.72
C GLY A 387 14.15 -0.70 -1.13
N THR A 388 13.07 -0.59 -1.92
CA THR A 388 12.50 0.67 -2.39
C THR A 388 10.97 0.62 -2.47
N GLY A 389 10.31 1.77 -2.55
CA GLY A 389 8.85 1.84 -2.66
C GLY A 389 8.29 1.23 -3.95
N GLU A 390 6.99 0.96 -3.97
CA GLU A 390 6.26 0.27 -5.03
C GLU A 390 6.38 0.92 -6.41
N HIS A 391 6.65 2.22 -6.45
CA HIS A 391 6.77 2.96 -7.70
C HIS A 391 7.94 2.48 -8.59
N ILE A 392 8.88 1.69 -8.04
CA ILE A 392 9.90 0.99 -8.84
C ILE A 392 9.30 -0.03 -9.81
N ALA A 393 8.14 -0.62 -9.46
CA ALA A 393 7.46 -1.64 -10.24
C ALA A 393 7.14 -1.17 -11.66
N ARG A 394 6.81 0.13 -11.82
CA ARG A 394 6.62 0.75 -13.13
C ARG A 394 7.89 0.67 -13.97
N THR A 395 9.05 1.00 -13.38
CA THR A 395 10.34 0.89 -14.09
C THR A 395 10.68 -0.56 -14.41
N VAL A 396 10.43 -1.50 -13.49
CA VAL A 396 10.62 -2.94 -13.72
C VAL A 396 9.79 -3.40 -14.92
N LEU A 397 8.48 -3.10 -14.93
CA LEU A 397 7.56 -3.53 -15.98
C LEU A 397 7.89 -2.92 -17.34
N HIS A 398 8.16 -1.60 -17.38
CA HIS A 398 8.57 -0.93 -18.62
C HIS A 398 9.88 -1.50 -19.19
N THR A 399 10.85 -1.78 -18.33
CA THR A 399 12.13 -2.36 -18.74
C THR A 399 11.92 -3.78 -19.25
N PHE A 400 11.25 -4.62 -18.48
CA PHE A 400 10.99 -6.02 -18.84
C PHE A 400 10.20 -6.13 -20.15
N MET A 401 9.01 -5.53 -20.23
CA MET A 401 8.18 -5.64 -21.44
C MET A 401 8.84 -5.00 -22.65
N GLY A 402 9.53 -3.86 -22.46
CA GLY A 402 10.25 -3.21 -23.55
C GLY A 402 11.42 -4.04 -24.09
N ILE A 403 12.10 -4.83 -23.24
CA ILE A 403 13.14 -5.78 -23.66
C ILE A 403 12.51 -6.95 -24.41
N GLU A 404 11.48 -7.56 -23.82
CA GLU A 404 10.87 -8.78 -24.37
C GLU A 404 10.09 -8.54 -25.67
N MET A 405 9.40 -7.40 -25.79
CA MET A 405 8.42 -7.14 -26.86
C MET A 405 8.62 -5.80 -27.59
N GLY A 406 9.74 -5.10 -27.36
CA GLY A 406 10.04 -3.84 -28.06
C GLY A 406 9.01 -2.74 -27.78
N GLN A 407 8.53 -2.08 -28.85
CA GLN A 407 7.55 -0.99 -28.74
C GLN A 407 6.19 -1.49 -28.24
N ALA A 408 5.70 -2.63 -28.75
CA ALA A 408 4.44 -3.22 -28.29
C ALA A 408 4.46 -3.51 -26.78
N GLY A 409 5.61 -3.97 -26.26
CA GLY A 409 5.80 -4.15 -24.82
C GLY A 409 5.80 -2.84 -24.02
N THR A 410 6.36 -1.77 -24.59
CA THR A 410 6.27 -0.43 -23.99
C THR A 410 4.82 0.02 -23.89
N ASP A 411 4.02 -0.19 -24.92
CA ASP A 411 2.61 0.22 -24.97
C ASP A 411 1.77 -0.58 -23.98
N LEU A 412 2.03 -1.89 -23.87
CA LEU A 412 1.44 -2.74 -22.83
C LEU A 412 1.79 -2.25 -21.43
N ALA A 413 3.07 -1.96 -21.17
CA ALA A 413 3.49 -1.42 -19.87
C ALA A 413 2.83 -0.07 -19.57
N MET A 414 2.66 0.79 -20.57
CA MET A 414 1.92 2.05 -20.43
C MET A 414 0.46 1.81 -20.05
N ALA A 415 -0.22 0.89 -20.73
CA ALA A 415 -1.62 0.52 -20.45
C ALA A 415 -1.78 -0.05 -19.03
N SER A 416 -0.93 -1.01 -18.64
CA SER A 416 -0.91 -1.58 -17.28
C SER A 416 -0.63 -0.53 -16.19
N CYS A 417 0.14 0.50 -16.54
CA CYS A 417 0.45 1.61 -15.64
C CYS A 417 -0.64 2.72 -15.63
N GLY A 418 -1.61 2.68 -16.55
CA GLY A 418 -2.56 3.76 -16.76
C GLY A 418 -1.91 5.06 -17.26
N GLN A 419 -0.93 4.95 -18.16
CA GLN A 419 -0.22 6.07 -18.78
C GLN A 419 -0.80 6.39 -20.15
N ARG A 420 -0.90 7.68 -20.49
CA ARG A 420 -1.51 8.15 -21.74
C ARG A 420 -0.53 8.86 -22.68
N ASN A 421 0.68 9.16 -22.22
CA ASN A 421 1.65 9.95 -22.97
C ASN A 421 3.00 9.24 -22.98
N HIS A 422 3.55 9.00 -24.18
CA HIS A 422 4.87 8.39 -24.38
C HIS A 422 6.00 9.17 -23.72
N ALA A 423 5.91 10.50 -23.64
CA ALA A 423 6.90 11.31 -22.93
C ALA A 423 6.95 10.96 -21.42
N THR A 424 5.86 10.43 -20.85
CA THR A 424 5.88 9.90 -19.48
C THR A 424 6.57 8.55 -19.41
N ALA A 425 6.46 7.72 -20.46
CA ALA A 425 7.08 6.40 -20.54
C ALA A 425 8.61 6.51 -20.67
N GLU A 426 9.12 7.49 -21.42
CA GLU A 426 10.56 7.77 -21.57
C GLU A 426 11.28 7.87 -20.21
N ALA A 427 10.64 8.45 -19.20
CA ALA A 427 11.21 8.57 -17.86
C ALA A 427 11.46 7.20 -17.20
N TYR A 428 10.81 6.12 -17.65
CA TYR A 428 10.95 4.74 -17.17
C TYR A 428 11.79 3.86 -18.09
N GLN A 429 12.22 4.38 -19.23
CA GLN A 429 13.08 3.72 -20.20
C GLN A 429 14.53 4.16 -19.97
N GLY A 430 15.33 3.29 -19.36
CA GLY A 430 16.74 3.58 -19.09
C GLY A 430 17.63 3.31 -20.31
N GLU A 431 18.90 3.70 -20.23
CA GLU A 431 19.91 3.34 -21.26
C GLU A 431 19.96 1.83 -21.53
N ALA A 432 19.72 1.01 -20.50
CA ALA A 432 19.67 -0.45 -20.60
C ALA A 432 18.53 -0.94 -21.52
N LEU A 433 17.36 -0.31 -21.48
CA LEU A 433 16.27 -0.65 -22.40
C LEU A 433 16.62 -0.23 -23.82
N ALA A 434 17.15 0.98 -23.99
CA ALA A 434 17.57 1.47 -25.31
C ALA A 434 18.71 0.62 -25.91
N MET A 435 19.58 0.03 -25.09
CA MET A 435 20.62 -0.90 -25.53
C MET A 435 20.05 -2.28 -25.87
N ALA A 436 19.15 -2.81 -25.03
CA ALA A 436 18.51 -4.10 -25.27
C ALA A 436 17.59 -4.08 -26.51
N GLN A 437 16.83 -3.01 -26.72
CA GLN A 437 16.04 -2.81 -27.94
C GLN A 437 16.92 -2.73 -29.19
N ARG A 438 18.09 -2.06 -29.10
CA ARG A 438 19.08 -2.04 -30.19
C ARG A 438 19.64 -3.43 -30.49
N MET A 439 20.01 -4.19 -29.46
CA MET A 439 20.52 -5.56 -29.61
C MET A 439 19.45 -6.48 -30.21
N LYS A 440 18.21 -6.41 -29.72
CA LYS A 440 17.10 -7.22 -30.23
C LYS A 440 16.76 -6.87 -31.69
N GLY A 441 16.66 -5.59 -32.02
CA GLY A 441 16.45 -5.16 -33.40
C GLY A 441 17.59 -5.57 -34.34
N GLN A 442 18.84 -5.62 -33.86
CA GLN A 442 19.96 -6.16 -34.62
C GLN A 442 19.86 -7.68 -34.82
N THR A 443 19.36 -8.42 -33.83
CA THR A 443 19.09 -9.87 -33.95
C THR A 443 17.93 -10.14 -34.91
N GLU A 444 16.81 -9.43 -34.78
CA GLU A 444 15.65 -9.55 -35.68
C GLU A 444 16.03 -9.20 -37.13
N LEU A 445 16.85 -8.16 -37.36
CA LEU A 445 17.39 -7.85 -38.69
C LEU A 445 18.27 -8.97 -39.25
N ARG A 446 19.04 -9.66 -38.40
CA ARG A 446 19.83 -10.83 -38.83
C ARG A 446 18.91 -12.00 -39.17
N GLU A 447 17.90 -12.27 -38.36
CA GLU A 447 16.92 -13.34 -38.60
C GLU A 447 16.14 -13.11 -39.91
N ILE A 448 15.70 -11.88 -40.18
CA ILE A 448 15.05 -11.51 -41.45
C ILE A 448 16.00 -11.70 -42.64
N ALA A 449 17.27 -11.29 -42.49
CA ALA A 449 18.29 -11.49 -43.52
C ALA A 449 18.60 -12.98 -43.76
N ASP A 450 18.58 -13.80 -42.71
CA ASP A 450 18.86 -15.25 -42.77
C ASP A 450 17.67 -16.08 -43.27
N GLN A 451 16.43 -15.62 -43.04
CA GLN A 451 15.19 -16.29 -43.47
C GLN A 451 14.77 -15.97 -44.91
N GLY A 452 15.47 -15.04 -45.58
CA GLY A 452 15.18 -14.69 -46.97
C GLY A 452 13.86 -13.95 -47.17
N GLU A 453 13.26 -13.40 -46.11
CA GLU A 453 12.07 -12.52 -46.16
C GLU A 453 12.45 -11.12 -46.68
N LEU A 454 13.01 -11.07 -47.90
CA LEU A 454 13.41 -9.83 -48.57
C LEU A 454 12.23 -9.08 -49.22
N GLU A 455 11.02 -9.65 -49.23
CA GLU A 455 9.82 -8.97 -49.75
C GLU A 455 9.57 -7.63 -49.06
N MET A 456 9.97 -7.48 -47.78
CA MET A 456 9.84 -6.23 -47.02
C MET A 456 10.82 -5.13 -47.49
N PHE A 457 11.86 -5.49 -48.25
CA PHE A 457 12.89 -4.58 -48.78
C PHE A 457 12.90 -4.55 -50.33
N GLU A 458 11.90 -5.11 -50.99
CA GLU A 458 11.73 -4.93 -52.43
C GLU A 458 11.34 -3.46 -52.72
N PHE A 459 12.32 -2.69 -53.18
CA PHE A 459 12.08 -1.36 -53.73
C PHE A 459 11.36 -1.53 -55.08
N LYS A 460 10.04 -1.28 -55.10
CA LYS A 460 9.25 -1.19 -56.32
C LYS A 460 9.59 0.04 -57.16
#